data_AF-A0A955XMU2-F1
#
_entry.id   AF-A0A955XMU2-F1
#
_cell.length_a   1.000
_cell.length_b   1.000
_cell.length_c   1.000
_cell.angle_alpha   90.00
_cell.angle_beta   90.00
_cell.angle_gamma   90.00
#
_symmetry.space_group_name_H-M   'P 1'
#
loop_
_entity.id
_entity.type
_entity.pdbx_description
1 polymer ?
#
loop_
_entity_poly.entity_id
_entity_poly.type
_entity_poly.pdbx_seq_one_letter_code
_entity_poly.pdbx_strand_id
1 'polypeptide(L)'
;ALLTTVVLNRLFLLDAHQARDRDPLVATAEVLYVPDTRMLKVLFLGYDQAAADVVWVRTLEYFARHFNGDRQYRWLEHFLDQVIALDPRFQKVYHWAGANVLYGRRFTNANVRLSNRFYELALENDPNDFEAAYRLGLNYFIELKSDDPEERRLFQEKGLAYLEMASTMPGAPDRLKSLVAGISSRLGKQQLAQQYLIDLFLTTNDPDQKENLRRRIERMREEMGQGVAARAAERFEASWKDTLPYVPPALFALLGEPDSKRVADVDWRTLTPLSDEPAAGAADDDASP
;
A
#
# COMPACT_ATOMS: atom_id res chain seq x y z
N ALA A 1 -3.47 -8.48 51.10
CA ALA A 1 -3.75 -8.39 49.64
C ALA A 1 -5.14 -7.79 49.36
N LEU A 2 -6.24 -8.37 49.86
CA LEU A 2 -7.61 -7.86 49.63
C LEU A 2 -7.91 -6.48 50.25
N LEU A 3 -7.30 -6.17 51.41
CA LEU A 3 -7.51 -4.88 52.10
C LEU A 3 -6.89 -3.69 51.36
N THR A 4 -5.76 -3.88 50.68
CA THR A 4 -5.11 -2.81 49.91
C THR A 4 -5.88 -2.47 48.64
N THR A 5 -6.43 -3.48 47.95
CA THR A 5 -7.26 -3.27 46.75
C THR A 5 -8.58 -2.57 47.09
N VAL A 6 -9.19 -2.89 48.23
CA VAL A 6 -10.45 -2.25 48.67
C VAL A 6 -10.23 -0.82 49.16
N VAL A 7 -9.10 -0.53 49.83
CA VAL A 7 -8.75 0.83 50.27
C VAL A 7 -8.37 1.73 49.10
N LEU A 8 -7.65 1.21 48.10
CA LEU A 8 -7.39 1.93 46.86
C LEU A 8 -8.71 2.20 46.12
N ASN A 9 -9.57 1.18 45.92
CA ASN A 9 -10.85 1.38 45.26
C ASN A 9 -11.75 2.39 46.01
N ARG A 10 -11.76 2.41 47.35
CA ARG A 10 -12.55 3.38 48.13
C ARG A 10 -12.01 4.81 48.11
N LEU A 11 -10.70 5.00 48.19
CA LEU A 11 -10.09 6.33 48.05
C LEU A 11 -10.28 6.87 46.64
N PHE A 12 -10.26 6.02 45.61
CA PHE A 12 -10.51 6.40 44.22
C PHE A 12 -11.99 6.64 43.87
N LEU A 13 -12.93 5.93 44.52
CA LEU A 13 -14.38 6.10 44.29
C LEU A 13 -14.99 7.31 45.02
N LEU A 14 -14.40 7.74 46.15
CA LEU A 14 -14.89 8.91 46.89
C LEU A 14 -14.64 10.23 46.14
N ASP A 15 -13.54 10.33 45.38
CA ASP A 15 -13.26 11.49 44.52
C ASP A 15 -14.21 11.58 43.30
N ALA A 16 -14.65 10.42 42.77
CA ALA A 16 -15.51 10.38 41.60
C ALA A 16 -16.95 10.88 41.86
N HIS A 17 -17.42 10.83 43.10
CA HIS A 17 -18.75 11.34 43.47
C HIS A 17 -18.78 12.83 43.84
N GLN A 18 -17.65 13.44 44.20
CA GLN A 18 -17.59 14.87 44.56
C GLN A 18 -17.30 15.80 43.37
N ALA A 19 -16.76 15.30 42.26
CA ALA A 19 -16.40 16.11 41.08
C ALA A 19 -17.58 16.46 40.14
N ARG A 20 -18.83 16.40 40.63
CA ARG A 20 -20.03 16.75 39.84
C ARG A 20 -20.28 18.27 39.78
N ASP A 21 -19.60 19.06 40.61
CA ASP A 21 -19.68 20.52 40.59
C ASP A 21 -18.39 21.17 40.07
N ARG A 22 -18.63 22.15 39.19
CA ARG A 22 -17.70 22.92 38.36
C ARG A 22 -16.51 23.50 39.14
N ASP A 23 -15.26 23.16 38.79
CA ASP A 23 -14.07 23.97 39.14
C ASP A 23 -12.78 23.57 38.36
N PRO A 24 -11.78 24.48 38.22
CA PRO A 24 -10.46 24.26 37.60
C PRO A 24 -9.63 23.09 38.17
N LEU A 25 -10.04 22.54 39.32
CA LEU A 25 -9.47 21.36 39.92
C LEU A 25 -9.65 20.10 39.06
N VAL A 26 -10.65 20.05 38.17
CA VAL A 26 -10.86 18.90 37.25
C VAL A 26 -9.72 18.77 36.24
N ALA A 27 -9.20 19.90 35.72
CA ALA A 27 -8.05 19.88 34.81
C ALA A 27 -6.76 19.44 35.52
N THR A 28 -6.60 19.79 36.80
CA THR A 28 -5.49 19.33 37.65
C THR A 28 -5.67 17.87 38.09
N ALA A 29 -6.91 17.42 38.30
CA ALA A 29 -7.25 16.03 38.60
C ALA A 29 -6.98 15.11 37.40
N GLU A 30 -7.26 15.56 36.17
CA GLU A 30 -6.88 14.82 34.95
C GLU A 30 -5.36 14.59 34.84
N VAL A 31 -4.54 15.52 35.33
CA VAL A 31 -3.06 15.39 35.42
C VAL A 31 -2.63 14.52 36.61
N LEU A 32 -3.42 14.49 37.69
CA LEU A 32 -3.15 13.69 38.90
C LEU A 32 -3.49 12.20 38.74
N TYR A 33 -3.89 11.76 37.55
CA TYR A 33 -4.64 10.52 37.39
C TYR A 33 -3.79 9.24 37.28
N VAL A 34 -2.51 9.25 36.85
CA VAL A 34 -1.68 8.02 36.85
C VAL A 34 -0.22 8.33 37.21
N PRO A 35 0.34 7.67 38.25
CA PRO A 35 1.77 7.79 38.60
C PRO A 35 2.68 7.40 37.43
N ASP A 36 3.91 7.91 37.42
CA ASP A 36 4.92 7.49 36.43
C ASP A 36 5.06 5.96 36.38
N THR A 37 5.37 5.42 35.20
CA THR A 37 5.54 3.97 34.99
C THR A 37 6.43 3.33 36.05
N ARG A 38 7.52 3.99 36.46
CA ARG A 38 8.42 3.47 37.51
C ARG A 38 7.74 3.37 38.87
N MET A 39 6.92 4.36 39.22
CA MET A 39 6.15 4.34 40.46
C MET A 39 5.10 3.22 40.44
N LEU A 40 4.45 3.00 39.30
CA LEU A 40 3.51 1.89 39.13
C LEU A 40 4.19 0.54 39.34
N LYS A 41 5.38 0.32 38.76
CA LYS A 41 6.14 -0.92 39.00
C LYS A 41 6.44 -1.15 40.48
N VAL A 42 6.78 -0.10 41.23
CA VAL A 42 7.03 -0.20 42.68
C VAL A 42 5.75 -0.47 43.46
N LEU A 43 4.66 0.25 43.16
CA LEU A 43 3.36 0.09 43.83
C LEU A 43 2.77 -1.29 43.63
N PHE A 44 2.94 -1.85 42.43
CA PHE A 44 2.52 -3.21 42.09
C PHE A 44 3.60 -4.25 42.37
N LEU A 45 4.67 -3.93 43.11
CA LEU A 45 5.72 -4.88 43.52
C LEU A 45 6.34 -5.67 42.36
N GLY A 46 6.42 -5.08 41.17
CA GLY A 46 6.92 -5.70 39.95
C GLY A 46 5.91 -6.52 39.16
N TYR A 47 4.64 -6.58 39.57
CA TYR A 47 3.56 -7.18 38.78
C TYR A 47 3.12 -6.22 37.65
N ASP A 48 3.99 -6.04 36.65
CA ASP A 48 3.82 -5.07 35.57
C ASP A 48 2.52 -5.27 34.77
N GLN A 49 2.09 -6.51 34.55
CA GLN A 49 0.82 -6.82 33.87
C GLN A 49 -0.41 -6.35 34.67
N ALA A 50 -0.41 -6.57 35.99
CA ALA A 50 -1.49 -6.09 36.84
C ALA A 50 -1.53 -4.55 36.90
N ALA A 51 -0.37 -3.89 36.85
CA ALA A 51 -0.30 -2.45 36.71
C ALA A 51 -0.87 -2.00 35.35
N ALA A 52 -0.51 -2.68 34.26
CA ALA A 52 -1.01 -2.41 32.92
C ALA A 52 -2.54 -2.54 32.86
N ASP A 53 -3.12 -3.57 33.47
CA ASP A 53 -4.58 -3.79 33.53
C ASP A 53 -5.31 -2.64 34.23
N VAL A 54 -4.74 -2.13 35.33
CA VAL A 54 -5.33 -1.00 36.07
C VAL A 54 -5.27 0.29 35.25
N VAL A 55 -4.12 0.57 34.61
CA VAL A 55 -4.00 1.73 33.71
C VAL A 55 -4.93 1.56 32.51
N TRP A 56 -5.11 0.35 31.99
CA TRP A 56 -5.98 0.06 30.87
C TRP A 56 -7.46 0.32 31.17
N VAL A 57 -7.98 -0.18 32.31
CA VAL A 57 -9.36 0.10 32.75
C VAL A 57 -9.59 1.61 32.87
N ARG A 58 -8.61 2.34 33.40
CA ARG A 58 -8.66 3.80 33.51
C ARG A 58 -8.64 4.49 32.15
N THR A 59 -7.85 3.97 31.22
CA THR A 59 -7.79 4.46 29.83
C THR A 59 -9.16 4.36 29.17
N LEU A 60 -9.84 3.22 29.36
CA LEU A 60 -11.19 3.00 28.83
C LEU A 60 -12.23 3.92 29.47
N GLU A 61 -12.16 4.14 30.78
CA GLU A 61 -13.04 5.08 31.48
C GLU A 61 -12.85 6.52 30.98
N TYR A 62 -11.60 6.97 30.90
CA TYR A 62 -11.23 8.28 30.35
C TYR A 62 -11.77 8.44 28.93
N PHE A 63 -11.51 7.46 28.07
CA PHE A 63 -11.99 7.49 26.69
C PHE A 63 -13.52 7.58 26.63
N ALA A 64 -14.24 6.74 27.39
CA ALA A 64 -15.70 6.72 27.39
C ALA A 64 -16.31 8.06 27.85
N ARG A 65 -15.70 8.72 28.84
CA ARG A 65 -16.12 10.03 29.34
C ARG A 65 -16.04 11.10 28.25
N HIS A 66 -14.91 11.17 27.54
CA HIS A 66 -14.72 12.14 26.45
C HIS A 66 -15.48 11.77 25.18
N PHE A 67 -15.68 10.47 24.91
CA PHE A 67 -16.42 10.00 23.75
C PHE A 67 -17.88 10.48 23.73
N ASN A 68 -18.52 10.51 24.91
CA ASN A 68 -19.87 11.01 25.11
C ASN A 68 -19.95 12.54 25.26
N GLY A 69 -18.80 13.22 25.33
CA GLY A 69 -18.68 14.66 25.56
C GLY A 69 -17.99 15.40 24.40
N ASP A 70 -16.82 15.95 24.67
CA ASP A 70 -16.08 16.86 23.79
C ASP A 70 -15.26 16.16 22.68
N ARG A 71 -15.05 14.84 22.80
CA ARG A 71 -14.17 14.03 21.95
C ARG A 71 -12.74 14.58 21.83
N GLN A 72 -12.27 15.23 22.89
CA GLN A 72 -10.90 15.74 22.99
C GLN A 72 -10.10 14.86 23.95
N TYR A 73 -9.14 14.12 23.42
CA TYR A 73 -8.40 13.11 24.18
C TYR A 73 -6.97 13.55 24.46
N ARG A 74 -6.81 14.62 25.24
CA ARG A 74 -5.50 15.22 25.53
C ARG A 74 -4.49 14.22 26.12
N TRP A 75 -4.97 13.26 26.92
CA TRP A 75 -4.11 12.33 27.67
C TRP A 75 -4.15 10.89 27.16
N LEU A 76 -4.94 10.59 26.13
CA LEU A 76 -5.14 9.21 25.69
C LEU A 76 -3.85 8.55 25.21
N GLU A 77 -3.03 9.27 24.45
CA GLU A 77 -1.74 8.75 23.96
C GLU A 77 -0.79 8.45 25.12
N HIS A 78 -0.78 9.30 26.15
CA HIS A 78 0.03 9.06 27.35
C HIS A 78 -0.41 7.79 28.09
N PHE A 79 -1.71 7.61 28.30
CA PHE A 79 -2.21 6.38 28.94
C PHE A 79 -1.90 5.12 28.13
N LEU A 80 -2.09 5.18 26.82
CA LEU A 80 -1.78 4.06 25.93
C LEU A 80 -0.29 3.71 25.96
N ASP A 81 0.59 4.71 25.89
CA ASP A 81 2.03 4.51 25.98
C ASP A 81 2.45 3.94 27.34
N GLN A 82 1.78 4.33 28.44
CA GLN A 82 2.02 3.73 29.75
C GLN A 82 1.61 2.26 29.80
N VAL A 83 0.44 1.90 29.27
CA VAL A 83 0.00 0.49 29.21
C VAL A 83 0.99 -0.33 28.38
N ILE A 84 1.40 0.17 27.22
CA ILE A 84 2.38 -0.49 26.34
C ILE A 84 3.75 -0.62 27.04
N ALA A 85 4.20 0.38 27.79
CA ALA A 85 5.46 0.32 28.52
C ALA A 85 5.44 -0.65 29.71
N LEU A 86 4.26 -0.90 30.29
CA LEU A 86 4.07 -1.86 31.38
C LEU A 86 3.93 -3.29 30.85
N ASP A 87 3.09 -3.51 29.84
CA ASP A 87 2.90 -4.81 29.19
C ASP A 87 2.92 -4.71 27.66
N PRO A 88 4.13 -4.76 27.04
CA PRO A 88 4.27 -4.77 25.59
C PRO A 88 3.56 -5.97 24.92
N ARG A 89 3.31 -7.06 25.65
CA ARG A 89 2.66 -8.25 25.08
C ARG A 89 1.15 -8.12 25.00
N PHE A 90 0.57 -7.03 25.50
CA PHE A 90 -0.87 -6.80 25.49
C PHE A 90 -1.38 -6.37 24.11
N GLN A 91 -1.39 -7.31 23.16
CA GLN A 91 -1.64 -7.04 21.74
C GLN A 91 -2.94 -6.26 21.46
N LYS A 92 -4.01 -6.54 22.20
CA LYS A 92 -5.31 -5.87 22.04
C LYS A 92 -5.24 -4.35 22.23
N VAL A 93 -4.30 -3.85 23.02
CA VAL A 93 -4.14 -2.41 23.28
C VAL A 93 -3.67 -1.69 22.04
N TYR A 94 -2.74 -2.25 21.26
CA TYR A 94 -2.27 -1.62 20.02
C TYR A 94 -3.40 -1.48 18.99
N HIS A 95 -4.19 -2.52 18.80
CA HIS A 95 -5.35 -2.49 17.90
C HIS A 95 -6.42 -1.50 18.34
N TRP A 96 -6.74 -1.52 19.63
CA TRP A 96 -7.69 -0.58 20.18
C TRP A 96 -7.17 0.86 20.06
N ALA A 97 -5.89 1.10 20.34
CA ALA A 97 -5.23 2.38 20.20
C ALA A 97 -5.31 2.88 18.75
N GLY A 98 -4.80 2.08 17.80
CA GLY A 98 -4.79 2.40 16.37
C GLY A 98 -6.18 2.75 15.85
N ALA A 99 -7.22 2.01 16.24
CA ALA A 99 -8.59 2.31 15.84
C ALA A 99 -9.14 3.59 16.50
N ASN A 100 -9.00 3.75 17.81
CA ASN A 100 -9.70 4.80 18.56
C ASN A 100 -9.00 6.16 18.49
N VAL A 101 -7.69 6.22 18.29
CA VAL A 101 -6.99 7.48 18.00
C VAL A 101 -7.34 8.03 16.61
N LEU A 102 -7.81 7.17 15.69
CA LEU A 102 -8.30 7.59 14.38
C LEU A 102 -9.80 7.95 14.44
N TYR A 103 -10.65 6.99 14.81
CA TYR A 103 -12.10 7.10 14.67
C TYR A 103 -12.80 7.72 15.88
N GLY A 104 -12.15 7.78 17.04
CA GLY A 104 -12.72 8.38 18.26
C GLY A 104 -12.76 9.91 18.22
N ARG A 105 -12.00 10.54 17.32
CA ARG A 105 -11.78 11.98 17.19
C ARG A 105 -12.02 12.47 15.76
N ARG A 106 -11.80 13.75 15.49
CA ARG A 106 -11.90 14.31 14.12
C ARG A 106 -10.92 13.57 13.19
N PHE A 107 -11.41 13.15 12.04
CA PHE A 107 -10.60 12.49 11.04
C PHE A 107 -9.61 13.48 10.39
N THR A 108 -8.31 13.25 10.57
CA THR A 108 -7.21 14.08 10.01
C THR A 108 -6.01 13.20 9.67
N ASN A 109 -5.16 13.64 8.74
CA ASN A 109 -3.90 12.93 8.43
C ASN A 109 -2.99 12.76 9.66
N ALA A 110 -2.99 13.73 10.59
CA ALA A 110 -2.22 13.62 11.83
C ALA A 110 -2.69 12.43 12.66
N ASN A 111 -4.01 12.23 12.76
CA ASN A 111 -4.60 11.10 13.48
C ASN A 111 -4.42 9.77 12.74
N VAL A 112 -4.38 9.77 11.40
CA VAL A 112 -4.00 8.57 10.63
C VAL A 112 -2.55 8.18 10.88
N ARG A 113 -1.63 9.16 10.93
CA ARG A 113 -0.21 8.89 11.26
C ARG A 113 -0.05 8.40 12.70
N LEU A 114 -0.81 8.95 13.63
CA LEU A 114 -0.84 8.47 15.02
C LEU A 114 -1.39 7.04 15.10
N SER A 115 -2.43 6.73 14.35
CA SER A 115 -2.96 5.36 14.22
C SER A 115 -1.89 4.40 13.68
N ASN A 116 -1.17 4.81 12.64
CA ASN A 116 -0.06 4.02 12.07
C ASN A 116 1.01 3.73 13.11
N ARG A 117 1.40 4.70 13.95
CA ARG A 117 2.39 4.47 15.02
C ARG A 117 2.01 3.28 15.90
N PHE A 118 0.75 3.15 16.31
CA PHE A 118 0.34 2.04 17.17
C PHE A 118 0.34 0.69 16.45
N TYR A 119 -0.04 0.64 15.17
CA TYR A 119 0.06 -0.59 14.38
C TYR A 119 1.51 -0.95 14.02
N GLU A 120 2.38 0.03 13.83
CA GLU A 120 3.83 -0.18 13.66
C GLU A 120 4.41 -0.80 14.95
N LEU A 121 4.07 -0.25 16.12
CA LEU A 121 4.45 -0.85 17.41
C LEU A 121 3.88 -2.28 17.60
N ALA A 122 2.66 -2.56 17.10
CA ALA A 122 2.10 -3.90 17.14
C ALA A 122 2.95 -4.90 16.35
N LEU A 123 3.40 -4.51 15.14
CA LEU A 123 4.27 -5.32 14.27
C LEU A 123 5.70 -5.47 14.81
N GLU A 124 6.23 -4.45 15.49
CA GLU A 124 7.51 -4.56 16.19
C GLU A 124 7.47 -5.64 17.28
N ASN A 125 6.33 -5.76 17.97
CA ASN A 125 6.14 -6.72 19.06
C ASN A 125 5.68 -8.11 18.57
N ASP A 126 4.83 -8.16 17.54
CA ASP A 126 4.43 -9.39 16.83
C ASP A 126 4.55 -9.21 15.32
N PRO A 127 5.67 -9.66 14.73
CA PRO A 127 5.89 -9.58 13.30
C PRO A 127 4.93 -10.41 12.44
N ASN A 128 4.04 -11.22 13.03
CA ASN A 128 3.02 -12.00 12.32
C ASN A 128 1.60 -11.44 12.49
N ASP A 129 1.45 -10.24 13.07
CA ASP A 129 0.15 -9.59 13.24
C ASP A 129 -0.41 -9.07 11.89
N PHE A 130 -1.10 -9.97 11.19
CA PHE A 130 -1.73 -9.64 9.91
C PHE A 130 -2.77 -8.53 10.03
N GLU A 131 -3.44 -8.39 11.18
CA GLU A 131 -4.45 -7.36 11.35
C GLU A 131 -3.79 -5.98 11.41
N ALA A 132 -2.64 -5.85 12.11
CA ALA A 132 -1.91 -4.60 12.18
C ALA A 132 -1.36 -4.19 10.81
N ALA A 133 -0.76 -5.14 10.08
CA ALA A 133 -0.33 -4.94 8.70
C ALA A 133 -1.48 -4.53 7.78
N TYR A 134 -2.63 -5.21 7.90
CA TYR A 134 -3.83 -4.88 7.13
C TYR A 134 -4.32 -3.46 7.41
N ARG A 135 -4.37 -3.05 8.68
CA ARG A 135 -4.79 -1.70 9.09
C ARG A 135 -3.83 -0.63 8.59
N LEU A 136 -2.52 -0.85 8.67
CA LEU A 136 -1.51 0.04 8.06
C LEU A 136 -1.74 0.18 6.55
N GLY A 137 -1.99 -0.94 5.88
CA GLY A 137 -2.29 -0.99 4.47
C GLY A 137 -3.49 -0.11 4.09
N LEU A 138 -4.60 -0.24 4.82
CA LEU A 138 -5.77 0.61 4.64
C LEU A 138 -5.51 2.07 4.98
N ASN A 139 -4.80 2.35 6.06
CA ASN A 139 -4.51 3.72 6.47
C ASN A 139 -3.69 4.47 5.41
N TYR A 140 -2.70 3.83 4.81
CA TYR A 140 -1.93 4.39 3.71
C TYR A 140 -2.73 4.47 2.41
N PHE A 141 -3.43 3.39 2.04
CA PHE A 141 -4.09 3.32 0.74
C PHE A 141 -5.39 4.15 0.67
N ILE A 142 -6.14 4.22 1.75
CA ILE A 142 -7.47 4.82 1.82
C ILE A 142 -7.47 6.10 2.64
N GLU A 143 -6.91 6.08 3.85
CA GLU A 143 -7.21 7.10 4.86
C GLU A 143 -6.33 8.35 4.73
N LEU A 144 -5.04 8.19 4.41
CA LEU A 144 -4.15 9.33 4.14
C LEU A 144 -4.54 10.04 2.86
N LYS A 145 -4.72 11.36 2.95
CA LYS A 145 -5.08 12.23 1.84
C LYS A 145 -3.94 13.18 1.50
N SER A 146 -3.73 13.45 0.22
CA SER A 146 -2.85 14.52 -0.23
C SER A 146 -3.40 15.13 -1.51
N ASP A 147 -3.19 16.42 -1.70
CA ASP A 147 -3.49 17.11 -2.96
C ASP A 147 -2.39 16.88 -4.00
N ASP A 148 -1.17 16.56 -3.56
CA ASP A 148 -0.04 16.20 -4.42
C ASP A 148 -0.22 14.79 -5.02
N PRO A 149 -0.29 14.67 -6.37
CA PRO A 149 -0.36 13.37 -7.03
C PRO A 149 0.78 12.42 -6.69
N GLU A 150 2.01 12.92 -6.51
CA GLU A 150 3.17 12.07 -6.21
C GLU A 150 3.09 11.54 -4.78
N GLU A 151 2.74 12.39 -3.81
CA GLU A 151 2.54 11.93 -2.42
C GLU A 151 1.40 10.91 -2.32
N ARG A 152 0.27 11.12 -3.04
CA ARG A 152 -0.81 10.13 -3.10
C ARG A 152 -0.33 8.79 -3.65
N ARG A 153 0.49 8.81 -4.69
CA ARG A 153 1.06 7.60 -5.29
C ARG A 153 1.95 6.87 -4.28
N LEU A 154 2.82 7.59 -3.57
CA LEU A 154 3.67 7.00 -2.52
C LEU A 154 2.84 6.36 -1.40
N PHE A 155 1.74 7.00 -0.99
CA PHE A 155 0.82 6.41 -0.01
C PHE A 155 0.16 5.13 -0.54
N GLN A 156 -0.30 5.13 -1.80
CA GLN A 156 -0.90 3.94 -2.41
C GLN A 156 0.10 2.78 -2.54
N GLU A 157 1.34 3.06 -2.92
CA GLU A 157 2.40 2.06 -3.03
C GLU A 157 2.76 1.49 -1.65
N LYS A 158 2.92 2.33 -0.64
CA LYS A 158 3.18 1.90 0.75
C LYS A 158 2.00 1.11 1.33
N GLY A 159 0.77 1.53 1.05
CA GLY A 159 -0.44 0.83 1.46
C GLY A 159 -0.55 -0.55 0.84
N LEU A 160 -0.28 -0.67 -0.47
CA LEU A 160 -0.23 -1.96 -1.15
C LEU A 160 0.84 -2.88 -0.53
N ALA A 161 2.05 -2.38 -0.26
CA ALA A 161 3.10 -3.19 0.35
C ALA A 161 2.69 -3.80 1.70
N TYR A 162 2.01 -3.03 2.56
CA TYR A 162 1.48 -3.55 3.82
C TYR A 162 0.35 -4.57 3.64
N LEU A 163 -0.51 -4.40 2.63
CA LEU A 163 -1.56 -5.37 2.31
C LEU A 163 -1.00 -6.66 1.73
N GLU A 164 0.03 -6.58 0.90
CA GLU A 164 0.80 -7.74 0.42
C GLU A 164 1.37 -8.50 1.62
N MET A 165 2.07 -7.80 2.52
CA MET A 165 2.61 -8.36 3.75
C MET A 165 1.52 -9.07 4.57
N ALA A 166 0.42 -8.37 4.87
CA ALA A 166 -0.72 -8.93 5.61
C ALA A 166 -1.29 -10.20 4.96
N SER A 167 -1.40 -10.24 3.64
CA SER A 167 -1.98 -11.37 2.90
C SER A 167 -1.14 -12.65 2.93
N THR A 168 0.13 -12.55 3.32
CA THR A 168 1.09 -13.66 3.36
C THR A 168 1.38 -14.16 4.78
N MET A 169 0.88 -13.45 5.79
CA MET A 169 1.12 -13.77 7.20
C MET A 169 0.28 -14.97 7.68
N PRO A 170 0.76 -15.72 8.69
CA PRO A 170 -0.01 -16.80 9.31
C PRO A 170 -1.36 -16.30 9.84
N GLY A 171 -2.44 -17.05 9.58
CA GLY A 171 -3.79 -16.72 10.05
C GLY A 171 -4.51 -15.64 9.23
N ALA A 172 -3.87 -15.06 8.22
CA ALA A 172 -4.49 -14.11 7.30
C ALA A 172 -5.64 -14.76 6.51
N PRO A 173 -6.84 -14.14 6.45
CA PRO A 173 -7.94 -14.65 5.64
C PRO A 173 -7.64 -14.60 4.13
N ASP A 174 -7.97 -15.66 3.38
CA ASP A 174 -7.74 -15.75 1.93
C ASP A 174 -8.31 -14.57 1.14
N ARG A 175 -9.42 -13.97 1.62
CA ARG A 175 -10.01 -12.76 1.03
C ARG A 175 -9.02 -11.59 0.90
N LEU A 176 -7.97 -11.54 1.71
CA LEU A 176 -6.92 -10.51 1.61
C LEU A 176 -6.12 -10.63 0.32
N LYS A 177 -5.81 -11.85 -0.14
CA LYS A 177 -5.16 -12.05 -1.45
C LYS A 177 -6.02 -11.51 -2.60
N SER A 178 -7.35 -11.67 -2.49
CA SER A 178 -8.29 -11.15 -3.51
C SER A 178 -8.34 -9.62 -3.48
N LEU A 179 -8.27 -9.03 -2.27
CA LEU A 179 -8.16 -7.58 -2.10
C LEU A 179 -6.87 -7.04 -2.72
N VAL A 180 -5.73 -7.69 -2.46
CA VAL A 180 -4.43 -7.31 -3.03
C VAL A 180 -4.45 -7.41 -4.55
N ALA A 181 -5.03 -8.47 -5.13
CA ALA A 181 -5.21 -8.58 -6.57
C ALA A 181 -6.03 -7.42 -7.14
N GLY A 182 -7.15 -7.07 -6.49
CA GLY A 182 -8.01 -5.97 -6.91
C GLY A 182 -7.34 -4.60 -6.81
N ILE A 183 -6.57 -4.35 -5.74
CA ILE A 183 -5.80 -3.10 -5.59
C ILE A 183 -4.68 -3.03 -6.63
N SER A 184 -3.94 -4.12 -6.83
CA SER A 184 -2.84 -4.19 -7.80
C SER A 184 -3.33 -3.87 -9.21
N SER A 185 -4.48 -4.43 -9.62
CA SER A 185 -5.09 -4.13 -10.92
C SER A 185 -5.48 -2.66 -11.06
N ARG A 186 -6.06 -2.03 -10.02
CA ARG A 186 -6.38 -0.59 -10.01
C ARG A 186 -5.15 0.31 -10.11
N LEU A 187 -4.02 -0.12 -9.56
CA LEU A 187 -2.74 0.58 -9.66
C LEU A 187 -1.97 0.27 -10.96
N GLY A 188 -2.57 -0.49 -11.89
CA GLY A 188 -1.92 -0.88 -13.15
C GLY A 188 -0.85 -1.96 -13.00
N LYS A 189 -0.68 -2.55 -11.81
CA LYS A 189 0.26 -3.65 -11.52
C LYS A 189 -0.34 -5.00 -11.93
N GLN A 190 -0.59 -5.18 -13.23
CA GLN A 190 -1.34 -6.34 -13.76
C GLN A 190 -0.65 -7.68 -13.47
N GLN A 191 0.68 -7.75 -13.54
CA GLN A 191 1.44 -8.98 -13.26
C GLN A 191 1.27 -9.41 -11.80
N LEU A 192 1.35 -8.46 -10.87
CA LEU A 192 1.13 -8.71 -9.44
C LEU A 192 -0.30 -9.16 -9.18
N ALA A 193 -1.28 -8.48 -9.79
CA ALA A 193 -2.68 -8.86 -9.70
C ALA A 193 -2.91 -10.30 -10.17
N GLN A 194 -2.32 -10.68 -11.31
CA GLN A 194 -2.41 -12.02 -11.86
C GLN A 194 -1.79 -13.06 -10.93
N GLN A 195 -0.62 -12.77 -10.33
CA GLN A 195 0.06 -13.67 -9.41
C GLN A 195 -0.83 -14.02 -8.21
N TYR A 196 -1.46 -13.02 -7.58
CA TYR A 196 -2.37 -13.24 -6.45
C TYR A 196 -3.65 -13.99 -6.84
N LEU A 197 -4.17 -13.79 -8.05
CA LEU A 197 -5.30 -14.58 -8.55
C LEU A 197 -4.93 -16.04 -8.78
N ILE A 198 -3.73 -16.31 -9.32
CA ILE A 198 -3.22 -17.67 -9.51
C ILE A 198 -3.02 -18.35 -8.17
N ASP A 199 -2.40 -17.68 -7.19
CA ASP A 199 -2.23 -18.21 -5.84
C ASP A 199 -3.58 -18.63 -5.24
N LEU A 200 -4.58 -17.74 -5.28
CA LEU A 200 -5.95 -18.08 -4.84
C LEU A 200 -6.57 -19.26 -5.59
N PHE A 201 -6.35 -19.36 -6.91
CA PHE A 201 -6.86 -20.45 -7.72
C PHE A 201 -6.25 -21.80 -7.33
N LEU A 202 -4.96 -21.79 -6.93
CA LEU A 202 -4.22 -22.97 -6.51
C LEU A 202 -4.56 -23.40 -5.08
N THR A 203 -4.89 -22.46 -4.20
CA THR A 203 -5.18 -22.77 -2.79
C THR A 203 -6.66 -23.02 -2.49
N THR A 204 -7.58 -22.51 -3.32
CA THR A 204 -9.03 -22.71 -3.09
C THR A 204 -9.49 -24.12 -3.46
N ASN A 205 -10.37 -24.69 -2.63
CA ASN A 205 -11.03 -25.98 -2.86
C ASN A 205 -12.48 -25.85 -3.32
N ASP A 206 -13.05 -24.66 -3.28
CA ASP A 206 -14.43 -24.39 -3.69
C ASP A 206 -14.51 -24.36 -5.24
N PRO A 207 -15.24 -25.29 -5.89
CA PRO A 207 -15.34 -25.36 -7.34
C PRO A 207 -15.88 -24.06 -7.99
N ASP A 208 -16.85 -23.41 -7.34
CA ASP A 208 -17.48 -22.20 -7.89
C ASP A 208 -16.50 -21.02 -7.83
N GLN A 209 -15.74 -20.90 -6.73
CA GLN A 209 -14.67 -19.91 -6.63
C GLN A 209 -13.54 -20.20 -7.60
N LYS A 210 -13.16 -21.46 -7.77
CA LYS A 210 -12.10 -21.87 -8.69
C LYS A 210 -12.43 -21.49 -10.13
N GLU A 211 -13.68 -21.73 -10.54
CA GLU A 211 -14.18 -21.35 -11.85
C GLU A 211 -14.30 -19.82 -12.00
N ASN A 212 -14.72 -19.10 -10.95
CA ASN A 212 -14.70 -17.63 -10.95
C ASN A 212 -13.28 -17.07 -11.15
N LEU A 213 -12.30 -17.59 -10.41
CA LEU A 213 -10.90 -17.19 -10.49
C LEU A 213 -10.30 -17.52 -11.86
N ARG A 214 -10.61 -18.68 -12.43
CA ARG A 214 -10.19 -19.06 -13.79
C ARG A 214 -10.62 -18.00 -14.81
N ARG A 215 -11.89 -17.63 -14.81
CA ARG A 215 -12.43 -16.59 -15.72
C ARG A 215 -11.76 -15.23 -15.50
N ARG A 216 -11.46 -14.86 -14.25
CA ARG A 216 -10.75 -13.60 -13.94
C ARG A 216 -9.31 -13.61 -14.46
N ILE A 217 -8.59 -14.74 -14.31
CA ILE A 217 -7.22 -14.91 -14.81
C ILE A 217 -7.19 -14.86 -16.34
N GLU A 218 -8.13 -15.52 -17.02
CA GLU A 218 -8.24 -15.52 -18.48
C GLU A 218 -8.50 -14.12 -19.02
N ARG A 219 -9.51 -13.43 -18.48
CA ARG A 219 -9.82 -12.04 -18.86
C ARG A 219 -8.61 -11.12 -18.70
N MET A 220 -7.93 -11.21 -17.56
CA MET A 220 -6.75 -10.39 -17.30
C MET A 220 -5.61 -10.70 -18.29
N ARG A 221 -5.42 -11.97 -18.66
CA ARG A 221 -4.43 -12.37 -19.68
C ARG A 221 -4.77 -11.79 -21.05
N GLU A 222 -6.04 -11.83 -21.44
CA GLU A 222 -6.52 -11.24 -22.70
C GLU A 222 -6.29 -9.72 -22.73
N GLU A 223 -6.67 -9.01 -21.67
CA GLU A 223 -6.45 -7.56 -21.53
C GLU A 223 -4.95 -7.20 -21.61
N MET A 224 -4.10 -7.96 -20.93
CA MET A 224 -2.64 -7.78 -21.02
C MET A 224 -2.11 -8.05 -22.43
N GLY A 225 -2.58 -9.11 -23.10
CA GLY A 225 -2.18 -9.47 -24.46
C GLY A 225 -2.56 -8.40 -25.48
N GLN A 226 -3.80 -7.90 -25.39
CA GLN A 226 -4.28 -6.77 -26.20
C GLN A 226 -3.43 -5.52 -25.96
N GLY A 227 -3.08 -5.20 -24.71
CA GLY A 227 -2.20 -4.08 -24.40
C GLY A 227 -0.78 -4.22 -24.96
N VAL A 228 -0.23 -5.44 -25.02
CA VAL A 228 1.07 -5.70 -25.67
C VAL A 228 0.97 -5.48 -27.18
N ALA A 229 -0.08 -6.02 -27.81
CA ALA A 229 -0.30 -5.83 -29.24
C ALA A 229 -0.51 -4.35 -29.61
N ALA A 230 -1.30 -3.60 -28.83
CA ALA A 230 -1.53 -2.17 -29.03
C ALA A 230 -0.23 -1.37 -28.94
N ARG A 231 0.59 -1.59 -27.89
CA ARG A 231 1.90 -0.92 -27.77
C ARG A 231 2.88 -1.30 -28.87
N ALA A 232 2.83 -2.53 -29.37
CA ALA A 232 3.64 -2.95 -30.51
C ALA A 232 3.20 -2.23 -31.79
N ALA A 233 1.89 -2.07 -32.01
CA ALA A 233 1.34 -1.31 -33.13
C ALA A 233 1.70 0.19 -33.05
N GLU A 234 1.58 0.81 -31.87
CA GLU A 234 1.97 2.22 -31.65
C GLU A 234 3.46 2.45 -31.90
N ARG A 235 4.33 1.57 -31.38
CA ARG A 235 5.77 1.65 -31.64
C ARG A 235 6.09 1.47 -33.12
N PHE A 236 5.43 0.51 -33.76
CA PHE A 236 5.58 0.26 -35.18
C PHE A 236 5.16 1.49 -36.00
N GLU A 237 4.01 2.09 -35.68
CA GLU A 237 3.51 3.29 -36.37
C GLU A 237 4.43 4.50 -36.15
N ALA A 238 4.93 4.71 -34.93
CA ALA A 238 5.88 5.77 -34.63
C ALA A 238 7.19 5.61 -35.42
N SER A 239 7.76 4.40 -35.40
CA SER A 239 8.98 4.05 -36.14
C SER A 239 8.80 4.22 -37.65
N TRP A 240 7.68 3.75 -38.19
CA TRP A 240 7.32 3.89 -39.60
C TRP A 240 7.23 5.36 -40.02
N LYS A 241 6.50 6.18 -39.26
CA LYS A 241 6.30 7.60 -39.54
C LYS A 241 7.60 8.41 -39.45
N ASP A 242 8.50 8.03 -38.54
CA ASP A 242 9.76 8.73 -38.33
C ASP A 242 10.80 8.39 -39.42
N THR A 243 10.87 7.11 -39.83
CA THR A 243 11.95 6.64 -40.71
C THR A 243 11.55 6.59 -42.18
N LEU A 244 10.40 6.00 -42.51
CA LEU A 244 9.97 5.72 -43.89
C LEU A 244 8.46 6.00 -44.11
N PRO A 245 7.97 7.23 -43.89
CA PRO A 245 6.54 7.54 -43.95
C PRO A 245 5.91 7.37 -45.34
N TYR A 246 6.72 7.36 -46.40
CA TYR A 246 6.29 7.18 -47.79
C TYR A 246 6.18 5.70 -48.20
N VAL A 247 6.67 4.77 -47.40
CA VAL A 247 6.57 3.33 -47.67
C VAL A 247 5.25 2.80 -47.11
N PRO A 248 4.48 1.96 -47.83
CA PRO A 248 3.28 1.34 -47.25
C PRO A 248 3.61 0.55 -45.96
N PRO A 249 2.77 0.60 -44.91
CA PRO A 249 3.06 -0.04 -43.62
C PRO A 249 3.43 -1.52 -43.73
N ALA A 250 2.72 -2.29 -44.58
CA ALA A 250 3.01 -3.70 -44.78
C ALA A 250 4.43 -3.95 -45.33
N LEU A 251 4.94 -3.05 -46.18
CA LEU A 251 6.30 -3.13 -46.71
C LEU A 251 7.33 -2.69 -45.67
N PHE A 252 7.02 -1.69 -44.85
CA PHE A 252 7.87 -1.29 -43.72
C PHE A 252 8.08 -2.43 -42.70
N ALA A 253 7.04 -3.22 -42.43
CA ALA A 253 7.13 -4.40 -41.57
C ALA A 253 8.11 -5.47 -42.09
N LEU A 254 8.31 -5.55 -43.41
CA LEU A 254 9.25 -6.48 -44.04
C LEU A 254 10.68 -5.90 -44.12
N LEU A 255 10.80 -4.60 -44.38
CA LEU A 255 12.09 -3.92 -44.52
C LEU A 255 12.76 -3.67 -43.15
N GLY A 256 11.97 -3.41 -42.12
CA GLY A 256 12.46 -3.00 -40.80
C GLY A 256 12.99 -1.56 -40.76
N GLU A 257 13.47 -1.15 -39.59
CA GLU A 257 14.12 0.16 -39.44
C GLU A 257 15.41 0.22 -40.28
N PRO A 258 15.67 1.34 -40.98
CA PRO A 258 16.89 1.52 -41.74
C PRO A 258 18.12 1.40 -40.82
N ASP A 259 18.91 0.34 -40.97
CA ASP A 259 20.17 0.18 -40.26
C ASP A 259 21.21 1.13 -40.87
N SER A 260 21.37 2.31 -40.26
CA SER A 260 22.27 3.38 -40.73
C SER A 260 23.71 2.91 -40.88
N LYS A 261 24.09 1.80 -40.23
CA LYS A 261 25.42 1.18 -40.34
C LYS A 261 25.65 0.43 -41.65
N ARG A 262 24.61 -0.02 -42.36
CA ARG A 262 24.79 -0.80 -43.61
C ARG A 262 25.04 0.06 -44.84
N VAL A 263 24.70 1.35 -44.80
CA VAL A 263 24.80 2.26 -45.96
C VAL A 263 26.14 3.00 -45.99
N ALA A 264 26.84 3.14 -44.86
CA ALA A 264 28.11 3.87 -44.81
C ALA A 264 29.25 3.21 -45.60
N ASP A 265 29.21 1.88 -45.80
CA ASP A 265 30.26 1.11 -46.47
C ASP A 265 29.96 0.78 -47.94
N VAL A 266 28.83 1.25 -48.49
CA VAL A 266 28.44 0.96 -49.88
C VAL A 266 28.65 2.19 -50.74
N ASP A 267 29.75 2.21 -51.51
CA ASP A 267 29.98 3.24 -52.54
C ASP A 267 28.99 3.00 -53.69
N TRP A 268 28.01 3.88 -53.83
CA TRP A 268 26.98 3.79 -54.87
C TRP A 268 27.57 3.73 -56.29
N ARG A 269 28.81 4.20 -56.50
CA ARG A 269 29.49 4.15 -57.80
C ARG A 269 29.85 2.74 -58.24
N THR A 270 29.86 1.75 -57.33
CA THR A 270 30.16 0.36 -57.69
C THR A 270 28.92 -0.43 -58.11
N LEU A 271 27.72 0.17 -58.04
CA LEU A 271 26.44 -0.52 -58.25
C LEU A 271 25.83 -0.36 -59.66
N THR A 272 26.47 0.38 -60.57
CA THR A 272 26.00 0.55 -61.95
C THR A 272 27.14 0.37 -62.96
N PRO A 273 27.11 -0.66 -63.83
CA PRO A 273 27.79 -0.58 -65.11
C PRO A 273 26.85 0.13 -66.08
N LEU A 274 26.88 1.46 -66.11
CA LEU A 274 26.40 2.20 -67.27
C LEU A 274 27.46 2.02 -68.36
N SER A 275 27.23 1.05 -69.24
CA SER A 275 28.01 0.88 -70.45
C SER A 275 27.70 2.04 -71.41
N ASP A 276 28.49 3.10 -71.34
CA ASP A 276 28.62 4.07 -72.41
C ASP A 276 29.51 3.46 -73.51
N GLU A 277 28.97 2.53 -74.31
CA GLU A 277 29.55 2.24 -75.63
C GLU A 277 28.78 3.05 -76.69
N PRO A 278 29.44 3.94 -77.46
CA PRO A 278 28.80 4.59 -78.59
C PRO A 278 28.57 3.56 -79.70
N ALA A 279 27.34 3.50 -80.21
CA ALA A 279 26.99 2.71 -81.38
C ALA A 279 27.89 3.09 -82.57
N ALA A 280 28.73 2.15 -83.01
CA ALA A 280 29.51 2.27 -84.23
C ALA A 280 28.58 2.39 -85.44
N GLY A 281 28.48 3.60 -85.99
CA GLY A 281 27.83 3.86 -87.28
C GLY A 281 28.66 3.23 -88.40
N ALA A 282 28.02 2.32 -89.14
CA ALA A 282 28.57 1.67 -90.31
C ALA A 282 28.89 2.70 -91.42
N ALA A 283 30.08 2.57 -92.01
CA ALA A 283 30.47 3.29 -93.20
C ALA A 283 29.71 2.75 -94.42
N ASP A 284 29.08 3.67 -95.16
CA ASP A 284 28.68 3.50 -96.55
C ASP A 284 29.93 3.26 -97.41
N ASP A 285 29.98 2.14 -98.12
CA ASP A 285 30.91 1.91 -99.22
C ASP A 285 30.05 1.74 -100.49
N ASP A 286 30.19 2.72 -101.38
CA ASP A 286 29.49 2.85 -102.66
C ASP A 286 30.27 2.12 -103.76
N ALA A 287 29.66 1.13 -104.40
CA ALA A 287 30.09 0.62 -105.70
C ALA A 287 28.92 -0.08 -106.44
N SER A 288 28.28 0.67 -107.33
CA SER A 288 27.51 0.18 -108.51
C SER A 288 28.46 -0.34 -109.61
N PRO A 289 28.02 -1.04 -110.68
CA PRO A 289 26.64 -1.37 -111.11
C PRO A 289 26.27 -2.86 -111.15
#